data_AF-A0A3D1QEK9-F1
#
_entry.id   AF-A0A3D1QEK9-F1
#
_cell.length_a   1.000
_cell.length_b   1.000
_cell.length_c   1.000
_cell.angle_alpha   90.00
_cell.angle_beta   90.00
_cell.angle_gamma   90.00
#
_symmetry.space_group_name_H-M   'P 1'
#
loop_
_entity.id
_entity.type
_entity.pdbx_description
1 polymer ?
#
loop_
_entity_poly.entity_id
_entity_poly.type
_entity_poly.pdbx_seq_one_letter_code
_entity_poly.pdbx_strand_id
1 'polypeptide(L)'
;MYAFGLTANTVLNTFWAENSWIAEKLLTATWETMYMVLISTALSYLLGLPLGVILVTTEAGHVLENKWVNYILGVIVNATRSIPFIIFLILVIPFTRLVVGTPIGTVASMVPLTLAAIPFVARMVETSLKEIHW
;
A
#
# COMPACT_ATOMS: atom_id res chain seq x y z
N MET A 1 58.70 -3.56 -5.93
CA MET A 1 58.32 -2.41 -5.06
C MET A 1 56.88 -2.10 -5.38
N TYR A 2 55.97 -2.31 -4.41
CA TYR A 2 54.54 -2.55 -4.65
C TYR A 2 53.84 -1.44 -5.45
N ALA A 3 53.22 -1.87 -6.56
CA ALA A 3 52.34 -1.09 -7.40
C ALA A 3 50.98 -0.92 -6.70
N PHE A 4 50.76 0.22 -6.04
CA PHE A 4 49.45 0.59 -5.52
C PHE A 4 49.17 2.07 -5.83
N GLY A 5 49.01 2.36 -7.12
CA GLY A 5 48.66 3.67 -7.67
C GLY A 5 47.17 3.79 -8.02
N LEU A 6 46.29 3.22 -7.21
CA LEU A 6 44.84 3.42 -7.38
C LEU A 6 44.45 4.74 -6.71
N THR A 7 44.23 5.77 -7.51
CA THR A 7 43.63 7.02 -7.03
C THR A 7 42.14 6.79 -6.76
N ALA A 8 41.55 7.50 -5.78
CA ALA A 8 40.12 7.36 -5.45
C ALA A 8 39.21 7.54 -6.68
N ASN A 9 39.60 8.42 -7.61
CA ASN A 9 38.89 8.64 -8.86
C ASN A 9 38.96 7.44 -9.81
N THR A 10 40.10 6.74 -9.89
CA THR A 10 40.19 5.51 -10.70
C THR A 10 39.34 4.38 -10.13
N VAL A 11 39.24 4.26 -8.79
CA VAL A 11 38.39 3.26 -8.12
C VAL A 11 36.90 3.59 -8.31
N LEU A 12 36.51 4.86 -8.19
CA LEU A 12 35.13 5.30 -8.43
C LEU A 12 34.72 5.07 -9.88
N ASN A 13 35.59 5.39 -10.84
CA ASN A 13 35.29 5.21 -12.26
C ASN A 13 35.21 3.73 -12.65
N THR A 14 36.07 2.86 -12.13
CA THR A 14 35.93 1.41 -12.36
C THR A 14 34.69 0.85 -11.68
N PHE A 15 34.38 1.28 -10.45
CA PHE A 15 33.16 0.86 -9.74
C PHE A 15 31.90 1.26 -10.52
N TRP A 16 31.79 2.50 -11.01
CA TRP A 16 30.63 2.94 -11.79
C TRP A 16 30.58 2.30 -13.18
N ALA A 17 31.73 2.03 -13.81
CA ALA A 17 31.78 1.32 -15.09
C ALA A 17 31.29 -0.13 -14.93
N GLU A 18 31.75 -0.85 -13.90
CA GLU A 18 31.32 -2.21 -13.57
C GLU A 18 29.85 -2.25 -13.13
N ASN A 19 29.36 -1.21 -12.45
CA ASN A 19 28.01 -1.14 -11.89
C ASN A 19 27.04 -0.25 -12.65
N SER A 20 27.30 -0.01 -13.94
CA SER A 20 26.42 0.79 -14.82
C SER A 20 24.98 0.26 -14.87
N TRP A 21 24.78 -1.05 -14.64
CA TRP A 21 23.47 -1.69 -14.52
C TRP A 21 22.62 -1.19 -13.33
N ILE A 22 23.26 -0.66 -12.27
CA ILE A 22 22.55 -0.16 -11.09
C ILE A 22 21.65 1.02 -11.44
N ALA A 23 22.14 1.96 -12.27
CA ALA A 23 21.36 3.14 -12.65
C ALA A 23 20.08 2.75 -13.41
N GLU A 24 20.18 1.80 -14.35
CA GLU A 24 19.04 1.29 -15.11
C GLU A 24 18.04 0.53 -14.22
N LYS A 25 18.55 -0.34 -13.33
CA LYS A 25 17.69 -1.10 -12.40
C LYS A 25 17.01 -0.22 -11.38
N LEU A 26 17.70 0.79 -10.85
CA LEU A 26 17.10 1.76 -9.93
C LEU A 26 15.96 2.53 -10.62
N LEU A 27 16.19 3.02 -11.83
CA LEU A 27 15.16 3.73 -12.58
C LEU A 27 13.94 2.84 -12.86
N THR A 28 14.17 1.59 -13.22
CA THR A 28 13.10 0.59 -13.41
C THR A 28 12.34 0.34 -12.12
N ALA A 29 13.02 0.11 -11.00
CA ALA A 29 12.40 -0.16 -9.70
C ALA A 29 11.63 1.05 -9.15
N THR A 30 12.11 2.27 -9.40
CA THR A 30 11.38 3.50 -9.08
C THR A 30 10.07 3.56 -9.86
N TRP A 31 10.10 3.23 -11.15
CA TRP A 31 8.90 3.19 -11.97
C TRP A 31 7.90 2.12 -11.50
N GLU A 32 8.39 0.91 -11.20
CA GLU A 32 7.55 -0.16 -10.64
C GLU A 32 6.90 0.24 -9.32
N THR A 33 7.63 0.92 -8.44
CA THR A 33 7.10 1.43 -7.17
C THR A 33 6.00 2.45 -7.42
N MET A 34 6.23 3.38 -8.34
CA MET A 34 5.22 4.39 -8.67
C MET A 34 3.97 3.77 -9.28
N TYR A 35 4.15 2.82 -10.19
CA TYR A 35 3.06 2.06 -10.78
C TYR A 35 2.24 1.31 -9.72
N MET A 36 2.90 0.59 -8.80
CA MET A 36 2.23 -0.13 -7.71
C MET A 36 1.42 0.82 -6.83
N VAL A 37 2.03 1.91 -6.38
CA VAL A 37 1.39 2.87 -5.47
C VAL A 37 0.21 3.56 -6.12
N LEU A 38 0.33 4.02 -7.37
CA LEU A 38 -0.75 4.73 -8.06
C LEU A 38 -1.97 3.83 -8.26
N ILE A 39 -1.76 2.62 -8.77
CA ILE A 39 -2.84 1.66 -9.01
C ILE A 39 -3.46 1.21 -7.68
N SER A 40 -2.64 0.84 -6.69
CA SER A 40 -3.18 0.38 -5.40
C SER A 40 -3.95 1.48 -4.69
N THR A 41 -3.48 2.73 -4.76
CA THR A 41 -4.17 3.87 -4.15
C THR A 41 -5.51 4.12 -4.85
N ALA A 42 -5.54 4.15 -6.19
CA ALA A 42 -6.77 4.35 -6.94
C ALA A 42 -7.82 3.27 -6.63
N LEU A 43 -7.42 2.00 -6.63
CA LEU A 43 -8.30 0.87 -6.27
C LEU A 43 -8.78 0.95 -4.81
N SER A 44 -7.90 1.36 -3.91
CA SER A 44 -8.23 1.50 -2.50
C SER A 44 -9.22 2.63 -2.25
N TYR A 45 -9.11 3.74 -2.99
CA TYR A 45 -10.09 4.83 -2.92
C TYR A 45 -11.45 4.42 -3.46
N LEU A 46 -11.49 3.62 -4.52
CA LEU A 46 -12.74 3.15 -5.11
C LEU A 46 -13.61 2.38 -4.10
N LEU A 47 -13.00 1.60 -3.21
CA LEU A 47 -13.70 0.81 -2.20
C LEU A 47 -13.72 1.49 -0.81
N GLY A 48 -12.63 2.14 -0.43
CA GLY A 48 -12.47 2.79 0.86
C GLY A 48 -13.33 4.04 1.01
N LEU A 49 -13.54 4.81 -0.06
CA LEU A 49 -14.38 6.01 0.01
C LEU A 49 -15.85 5.67 0.30
N PRO A 50 -16.52 4.76 -0.46
CA PRO A 50 -17.87 4.32 -0.10
C PRO A 50 -17.95 3.73 1.32
N LEU A 51 -16.95 2.94 1.72
CA LEU A 51 -16.90 2.34 3.05
C LEU A 51 -16.83 3.39 4.17
N GLY A 52 -16.02 4.44 3.99
CA GLY A 52 -15.93 5.56 4.93
C GLY A 52 -17.23 6.36 5.03
N VAL A 53 -17.90 6.62 3.89
CA VAL A 53 -19.21 7.29 3.87
C VAL A 53 -20.28 6.46 4.59
N ILE A 54 -20.31 5.14 4.36
CA ILE A 54 -21.25 4.23 5.04
C ILE A 54 -21.00 4.24 6.55
N LEU A 55 -19.73 4.22 6.99
CA LEU A 55 -19.39 4.29 8.41
C LEU A 55 -19.91 5.56 9.09
N VAL A 56 -19.85 6.72 8.43
CA VAL A 56 -20.38 7.96 9.00
C VAL A 56 -21.91 7.98 8.99
N THR A 57 -22.52 7.60 7.86
CA THR A 57 -23.98 7.68 7.70
C THR A 57 -24.75 6.68 8.55
N THR A 58 -24.13 5.53 8.91
CA THR A 58 -24.73 4.49 9.75
C THR A 58 -24.51 4.67 11.24
N GLU A 59 -23.76 5.70 11.64
CA GLU A 59 -23.51 6.02 13.05
C GLU A 59 -24.80 6.48 13.77
N ALA A 60 -24.83 6.30 15.10
CA ALA A 60 -25.96 6.72 15.92
C ALA A 60 -26.23 8.23 15.77
N GLY A 61 -27.46 8.63 15.43
CA GLY A 61 -27.82 10.03 15.20
C GLY A 61 -27.60 10.56 13.78
N HIS A 62 -27.20 9.72 12.81
CA HIS A 62 -27.07 10.09 11.40
C HIS A 62 -28.20 9.52 10.52
N VAL A 63 -28.21 9.91 9.23
CA VAL A 63 -29.31 9.68 8.27
C VAL A 63 -29.73 8.20 8.13
N LEU A 64 -28.78 7.27 8.27
CA LEU A 64 -28.99 5.83 8.03
C LEU A 64 -28.61 5.00 9.27
N GLU A 65 -28.98 5.47 10.46
CA GLU A 65 -28.62 4.85 11.75
C GLU A 65 -28.84 3.33 11.75
N ASN A 66 -27.74 2.59 11.80
CA ASN A 66 -27.74 1.14 11.95
C ASN A 66 -26.54 0.73 12.80
N LYS A 67 -26.78 0.67 14.11
CA LYS A 67 -25.77 0.33 15.12
C LYS A 67 -25.08 -1.00 14.85
N TRP A 68 -25.79 -1.97 14.28
CA TRP A 68 -25.23 -3.29 13.95
C TRP A 68 -24.25 -3.21 12.78
N VAL A 69 -24.64 -2.55 11.69
CA VAL A 69 -23.77 -2.37 10.50
C VAL A 69 -22.55 -1.52 10.85
N ASN A 70 -22.75 -0.42 11.56
CA ASN A 70 -21.69 0.47 11.99
C ASN A 70 -20.68 -0.27 12.89
N TYR A 71 -21.17 -1.04 13.86
CA TYR A 71 -20.32 -1.81 14.77
C TYR A 71 -19.51 -2.87 14.03
N ILE A 72 -20.13 -3.68 13.15
CA ILE A 72 -19.43 -4.75 12.40
C ILE A 72 -18.36 -4.15 11.48
N LEU A 73 -18.73 -3.14 10.68
CA LEU A 73 -17.78 -2.50 9.77
C LEU A 73 -16.66 -1.80 10.53
N GLY A 74 -16.98 -1.12 11.63
CA GLY A 74 -16.02 -0.47 12.51
C GLY A 74 -15.03 -1.47 13.11
N VAL A 75 -15.53 -2.62 13.60
CA VAL A 75 -14.67 -3.71 14.11
C VAL A 75 -13.76 -4.25 13.02
N ILE A 76 -14.27 -4.50 11.80
CA ILE A 76 -13.46 -4.98 10.68
C ILE A 76 -12.36 -3.97 10.33
N VAL A 77 -12.72 -2.71 10.11
CA VAL A 77 -11.76 -1.65 9.74
C VAL A 77 -10.70 -1.48 10.82
N ASN A 78 -11.10 -1.46 12.09
CA ASN A 78 -10.16 -1.33 13.20
C ASN A 78 -9.27 -2.57 13.33
N ALA A 79 -9.83 -3.78 13.23
CA ALA A 79 -9.08 -5.02 13.30
C ALA A 79 -8.05 -5.12 12.16
N THR A 80 -8.43 -4.84 10.92
CA THR A 80 -7.50 -4.85 9.79
C THR A 80 -6.38 -3.84 9.95
N ARG A 81 -6.68 -2.64 10.48
CA ARG A 81 -5.65 -1.62 10.76
C ARG A 81 -4.68 -2.00 11.88
N SER A 82 -5.11 -2.85 12.82
CA SER A 82 -4.24 -3.36 13.89
C SER A 82 -3.30 -4.47 13.42
N ILE A 83 -3.56 -5.10 12.27
CA ILE A 83 -2.67 -6.13 11.72
C ILE A 83 -1.45 -5.44 11.10
N PRO A 84 -0.21 -5.75 11.53
CA PRO A 84 0.99 -5.24 10.89
C PRO A 84 1.02 -5.62 9.41
N PHE A 85 1.40 -4.68 8.54
CA PHE A 85 1.40 -4.89 7.09
C PHE A 85 2.17 -6.15 6.66
N ILE A 86 3.31 -6.42 7.29
CA ILE A 86 4.13 -7.61 6.99
C ILE A 86 3.35 -8.91 7.26
N ILE A 87 2.57 -8.96 8.36
CA ILE A 87 1.76 -10.13 8.70
C ILE A 87 0.59 -10.25 7.71
N PHE A 88 -0.06 -9.13 7.40
CA PHE A 88 -1.16 -9.09 6.44
C PHE A 88 -0.72 -9.58 5.05
N LEU A 89 0.46 -9.17 4.58
CA LEU A 89 1.03 -9.63 3.31
C LEU A 89 1.10 -11.15 3.27
N ILE A 90 1.61 -11.79 4.32
CA ILE A 90 1.73 -13.25 4.39
C ILE A 90 0.35 -13.92 4.42
N LEU A 91 -0.59 -13.37 5.18
CA LEU A 91 -1.97 -13.88 5.26
C LEU A 91 -2.70 -13.83 3.91
N VAL A 92 -2.38 -12.84 3.07
CA VAL A 92 -3.02 -12.62 1.78
C VAL A 92 -2.38 -13.44 0.65
N ILE A 93 -1.21 -14.05 0.84
CA ILE A 93 -0.55 -14.92 -0.18
C ILE A 93 -1.50 -15.92 -0.86
N PRO A 94 -2.31 -16.74 -0.15
CA PRO A 94 -3.23 -17.66 -0.80
C PRO A 94 -4.26 -16.93 -1.67
N PHE A 95 -4.77 -15.79 -1.20
CA PHE A 95 -5.69 -14.95 -1.95
C PHE A 95 -5.03 -14.32 -3.19
N THR A 96 -3.80 -13.79 -3.06
CA THR A 96 -3.03 -13.26 -4.19
C THR A 96 -2.82 -14.32 -5.27
N ARG A 97 -2.51 -15.56 -4.89
CA ARG A 97 -2.39 -16.67 -5.85
C ARG A 97 -3.70 -16.97 -6.55
N LEU A 98 -4.84 -16.88 -5.87
CA LEU A 98 -6.16 -17.08 -6.49
C LEU A 98 -6.49 -15.99 -7.50
N VAL A 99 -6.15 -14.74 -7.23
CA VAL A 99 -6.49 -13.58 -8.08
C VAL A 99 -5.51 -13.41 -9.25
N VAL A 100 -4.20 -13.55 -9.00
CA VAL A 100 -3.12 -13.20 -9.94
C VAL A 100 -2.40 -14.43 -10.49
N GLY A 101 -2.59 -15.60 -9.88
CA GLY A 101 -1.92 -16.85 -10.26
C GLY A 101 -0.50 -17.01 -9.71
N THR A 102 0.15 -15.91 -9.28
CA THR A 102 1.50 -15.90 -8.71
C THR A 102 1.56 -15.08 -7.42
N PRO A 103 2.35 -15.51 -6.41
CA PRO A 103 2.57 -14.72 -5.20
C PRO A 103 3.66 -13.64 -5.38
N ILE A 104 4.39 -13.63 -6.49
CA ILE A 104 5.55 -12.75 -6.73
C ILE A 104 5.34 -11.95 -8.01
N GLY A 105 5.76 -10.68 -7.98
CA GLY A 105 5.77 -9.76 -9.10
C GLY A 105 5.05 -8.44 -8.77
N THR A 106 5.20 -7.46 -9.64
CA THR A 106 4.63 -6.11 -9.49
C THR A 106 3.10 -6.17 -9.31
N VAL A 107 2.42 -7.01 -10.11
CA VAL A 107 0.96 -7.21 -10.02
C VAL A 107 0.53 -7.95 -8.77
N ALA A 108 1.30 -8.97 -8.36
CA ALA A 108 1.00 -9.73 -7.14
C ALA A 108 1.13 -8.85 -5.88
N SER A 109 2.13 -7.97 -5.84
CA SER A 109 2.36 -7.03 -4.74
C SER A 109 1.25 -5.98 -4.61
N MET A 110 0.59 -5.59 -5.70
CA MET A 110 -0.51 -4.63 -5.66
C MET A 110 -1.72 -5.13 -4.87
N VAL A 111 -1.96 -6.44 -4.80
CA VAL A 111 -3.11 -7.03 -4.10
C VAL A 111 -3.08 -6.76 -2.59
N PRO A 112 -2.06 -7.19 -1.82
CA PRO A 112 -1.99 -6.90 -0.39
C PRO A 112 -1.86 -5.40 -0.11
N LEU A 113 -1.19 -4.63 -0.99
CA LEU A 113 -1.12 -3.17 -0.86
C LEU A 113 -2.50 -2.52 -0.92
N THR A 114 -3.31 -2.91 -1.91
CA THR A 114 -4.68 -2.40 -2.07
C THR A 114 -5.56 -2.79 -0.89
N LEU A 115 -5.58 -4.09 -0.54
CA LEU A 115 -6.43 -4.58 0.54
C LEU A 115 -6.08 -3.95 1.90
N ALA A 116 -4.79 -3.72 2.17
CA ALA A 116 -4.35 -3.04 3.36
C ALA A 116 -4.76 -1.56 3.35
N ALA A 117 -4.69 -0.87 2.20
CA ALA A 117 -4.98 0.55 2.10
C ALA A 117 -6.49 0.90 2.16
N ILE A 118 -7.40 0.00 1.76
CA ILE A 118 -8.86 0.21 1.85
C ILE A 118 -9.33 0.68 3.24
N PRO A 119 -9.08 -0.04 4.35
CA PRO A 119 -9.53 0.38 5.68
C PRO A 119 -8.84 1.66 6.18
N PHE A 120 -7.62 1.95 5.73
CA PHE A 120 -6.97 3.23 6.02
C PHE A 120 -7.68 4.38 5.33
N VAL A 121 -7.99 4.25 4.03
CA VAL A 121 -8.74 5.26 3.27
C VAL A 121 -10.13 5.45 3.86
N ALA A 122 -10.83 4.37 4.18
CA ALA A 122 -12.16 4.44 4.79
C ALA A 122 -12.14 5.23 6.10
N ARG A 123 -11.15 5.00 6.97
CA ARG A 123 -11.02 5.75 8.21
C ARG A 123 -10.66 7.21 7.97
N MET A 124 -9.78 7.51 7.02
CA MET A 124 -9.47 8.91 6.66
C MET A 124 -10.72 9.66 6.22
N VAL A 125 -11.52 9.06 5.32
CA VAL A 125 -12.79 9.63 4.86
C VAL A 125 -13.77 9.79 6.02
N GLU A 126 -13.89 8.76 6.87
CA GLU A 126 -14.76 8.82 8.06
C GLU A 126 -14.39 9.99 8.98
N THR A 127 -13.09 10.17 9.28
CA THR A 127 -12.62 11.27 10.12
C THR A 127 -12.83 12.64 9.48
N SER A 128 -12.53 12.79 8.19
CA SER A 128 -12.70 14.07 7.48
C SER A 128 -14.16 14.49 7.36
N LEU A 129 -15.08 13.53 7.22
CA LEU A 129 -16.51 13.82 7.23
C LEU A 129 -16.94 14.27 8.63
N LYS A 130 -16.55 13.56 9.70
CA LYS A 130 -16.93 13.90 11.08
C LYS A 130 -16.43 15.26 11.57
N GLU A 131 -15.41 15.83 10.93
CA GLU A 131 -14.94 17.19 11.23
C GLU A 131 -15.89 18.28 10.76
N ILE A 132 -16.83 17.96 9.86
CA ILE A 132 -17.80 18.93 9.35
C ILE A 132 -18.92 19.08 10.40
N HIS A 133 -19.12 20.30 10.88
CA HIS A 133 -20.24 20.65 11.73
C HIS A 133 -21.53 20.72 10.90
N TRP A 134 -22.28 19.63 10.88
CA TRP A 134 -23.68 19.57 10.46
C TRP A 134 -24.59 19.42 11.68
#